data_AF-A0A975BPK5-F1
#
_entry.id   AF-A0A975BPK5-F1
#
_cell.length_a   1.000
_cell.length_b   1.000
_cell.length_c   1.000
_cell.angle_alpha   90.00
_cell.angle_beta   90.00
_cell.angle_gamma   90.00
#
_symmetry.space_group_name_H-M   'P 1'
#
loop_
_entity.id
_entity.type
_entity.pdbx_description
1 polymer ?
#
loop_
_entity_poly.entity_id
_entity_poly.type
_entity_poly.pdbx_seq_one_letter_code
_entity_poly.pdbx_strand_id
1 'polypeptide(L)'
;MRKKIGIGMALVMVVILPCIAFSAYHHAGEEDAGRFLEVYPDKAATKLDHCALCHTGGQYEKSEGKWVSLGSCQWCHYSYGYDGSGNIVDTLNAYGKDYFTNGRNAEAIKAIDNLDSDGDGFTNHAEIEAIRFPGNADDDPDKKAAPSRVYTRAQLEEMPSHTQFFLMNTSRSGDFYAEYTGVPMEDLLKDAGILDSATGITVFAPDGWSQYHPLEYDEEPEMYHVKGTYPEATYQYVPDAEQWCDYSAPSCVGRNHNDPIHVTGGLKMILAYQREGANLTPGILTQDNKLDGEGPYRVVAPQKIPNPPDQSSRSDNQDVTWPYNYDWDHNAGAATRSVTMIRVEPLPEGTTDIDVMETGWNYIDQEKIIIYGAIAETSNDGNETDEEDDGDAADEKDDDDDSGSDCFISSAACDMNSVILMSSLFGVALITSVFTGRKK
;
A
#
# COMPACT_ATOMS: atom_id res chain seq x y z
N MET A 1 10.98 -18.02 -47.75
CA MET A 1 9.78 -17.36 -47.18
C MET A 1 9.27 -17.98 -45.88
N ARG A 2 9.53 -19.27 -45.56
CA ARG A 2 9.07 -19.89 -44.29
C ARG A 2 9.82 -19.50 -43.00
N LYS A 3 10.97 -18.81 -43.07
CA LYS A 3 11.75 -18.39 -41.89
C LYS A 3 11.43 -16.98 -41.37
N LYS A 4 10.69 -16.16 -42.13
CA LYS A 4 10.33 -14.79 -41.73
C LYS A 4 8.98 -14.70 -40.99
N ILE A 5 8.19 -15.78 -41.01
CA ILE A 5 6.88 -15.84 -40.33
C ILE A 5 7.04 -16.22 -38.85
N GLY A 6 8.12 -16.92 -38.47
CA GLY A 6 8.35 -17.33 -37.07
C GLY A 6 8.85 -16.23 -36.14
N ILE A 7 9.42 -15.14 -36.66
CA ILE A 7 9.96 -14.04 -35.84
C ILE A 7 8.88 -12.99 -35.52
N GLY A 8 7.94 -12.75 -36.43
CA GLY A 8 6.80 -11.85 -36.16
C GLY A 8 5.85 -12.38 -35.08
N MET A 9 5.69 -13.70 -34.99
CA MET A 9 4.79 -14.32 -34.00
C MET A 9 5.42 -14.40 -32.59
N ALA A 10 6.75 -14.38 -32.49
CA ALA A 10 7.46 -14.31 -31.20
C ALA A 10 7.52 -12.87 -30.66
N LEU A 11 7.54 -11.85 -31.52
CA LEU A 11 7.54 -10.45 -31.09
C LEU A 11 6.14 -9.99 -30.60
N VAL A 12 5.06 -10.53 -31.19
CA VAL A 12 3.68 -10.21 -30.77
C VAL A 12 3.27 -10.94 -29.47
N MET A 13 3.91 -12.06 -29.12
CA MET A 13 3.67 -12.76 -27.85
C MET A 13 4.43 -12.15 -26.65
N VAL A 14 5.37 -11.21 -26.87
CA VAL A 14 6.12 -10.56 -25.78
C VAL A 14 5.46 -9.23 -25.35
N VAL A 15 4.49 -8.72 -26.11
CA VAL A 15 3.83 -7.41 -25.84
C VAL A 15 2.43 -7.56 -25.21
N ILE A 16 2.02 -8.77 -24.82
CA ILE A 16 0.76 -9.00 -24.10
C ILE A 16 1.01 -9.89 -22.88
N LEU A 17 1.97 -9.50 -22.03
CA LEU A 17 1.82 -9.80 -20.61
C LEU A 17 0.79 -8.79 -20.11
N PRO A 18 -0.46 -9.19 -19.82
CA PRO A 18 -1.31 -8.31 -19.04
C PRO A 18 -0.52 -8.01 -17.76
N CYS A 19 -0.19 -6.74 -17.52
CA CYS A 19 0.11 -6.29 -16.18
C CYS A 19 -1.12 -6.70 -15.37
N ILE A 20 -1.00 -7.79 -14.64
CA ILE A 20 -2.00 -8.18 -13.66
C ILE A 20 -1.85 -7.11 -12.60
N ALA A 21 -2.61 -6.02 -12.75
CA ALA A 21 -2.75 -5.01 -11.71
C ALA A 21 -3.35 -5.74 -10.52
N PHE A 22 -2.48 -6.15 -9.58
CA PHE A 22 -2.95 -6.69 -8.32
C PHE A 22 -3.52 -5.52 -7.54
N SER A 23 -4.84 -5.53 -7.36
CA SER A 23 -5.54 -4.66 -6.43
C SER A 23 -4.89 -4.83 -5.06
N ALA A 24 -4.27 -3.76 -4.55
CA ALA A 24 -3.36 -3.86 -3.42
C ALA A 24 -4.04 -4.34 -2.13
N TYR A 25 -5.35 -4.12 -1.99
CA TYR A 25 -6.03 -4.24 -0.70
C TYR A 25 -7.19 -5.24 -0.68
N HIS A 26 -7.08 -6.37 -1.39
CA HIS A 26 -8.03 -7.47 -1.24
C HIS A 26 -7.54 -8.43 -0.14
N HIS A 27 -8.28 -8.51 0.97
CA HIS A 27 -7.95 -9.42 2.08
C HIS A 27 -8.58 -10.82 1.87
N ALA A 28 -8.03 -11.86 2.50
CA ALA A 28 -8.56 -13.22 2.36
C ALA A 28 -10.00 -13.33 2.90
N GLY A 29 -10.96 -13.70 2.03
CA GLY A 29 -12.38 -13.82 2.37
C GLY A 29 -13.20 -12.54 2.18
N GLU A 30 -12.60 -11.48 1.63
CA GLU A 30 -13.31 -10.31 1.11
C GLU A 30 -14.14 -10.73 -0.12
N GLU A 31 -15.43 -10.38 -0.14
CA GLU A 31 -16.34 -10.67 -1.27
C GLU A 31 -17.12 -9.43 -1.74
N ASP A 32 -17.04 -8.32 -1.00
CA ASP A 32 -17.88 -7.16 -1.22
C ASP A 32 -17.34 -6.26 -2.34
N ALA A 33 -16.02 -6.15 -2.51
CA ALA A 33 -15.41 -5.49 -3.65
C ALA A 33 -15.78 -6.22 -4.95
N GLY A 34 -15.76 -7.56 -4.96
CA GLY A 34 -16.24 -8.34 -6.11
C GLY A 34 -17.69 -8.04 -6.48
N ARG A 35 -18.59 -7.98 -5.49
CA ARG A 35 -20.01 -7.63 -5.70
C ARG A 35 -20.21 -6.17 -6.14
N PHE A 36 -19.38 -5.25 -5.64
CA PHE A 36 -19.35 -3.86 -6.09
C PHE A 36 -18.97 -3.76 -7.56
N LEU A 37 -17.91 -4.45 -7.98
CA LEU A 37 -17.45 -4.46 -9.37
C LEU A 37 -18.43 -5.15 -10.34
N GLU A 38 -19.32 -6.02 -9.87
CA GLU A 38 -20.43 -6.53 -10.69
C GLU A 38 -21.42 -5.42 -11.12
N VAL A 39 -21.55 -4.36 -10.31
CA VAL A 39 -22.42 -3.21 -10.58
C VAL A 39 -21.65 -2.08 -11.25
N TYR A 40 -20.42 -1.82 -10.79
CA TYR A 40 -19.55 -0.73 -11.21
C TYR A 40 -18.21 -1.27 -11.77
N PRO A 41 -18.22 -1.99 -12.90
CA PRO A 41 -17.02 -2.65 -13.43
C PRO A 41 -15.93 -1.68 -13.89
N ASP A 42 -16.29 -0.43 -14.20
CA ASP A 42 -15.36 0.65 -14.55
C ASP A 42 -14.59 1.20 -13.34
N LYS A 43 -14.95 0.80 -12.12
CA LYS A 43 -14.27 1.21 -10.88
C LYS A 43 -13.21 0.21 -10.41
N ALA A 44 -12.96 -0.84 -11.17
CA ALA A 44 -11.87 -1.77 -10.92
C ALA A 44 -10.53 -1.01 -10.86
N ALA A 45 -9.68 -1.37 -9.88
CA ALA A 45 -8.40 -0.73 -9.63
C ALA A 45 -8.45 0.78 -9.29
N THR A 46 -9.61 1.31 -8.90
CA THR A 46 -9.72 2.64 -8.27
C THR A 46 -9.75 2.49 -6.74
N LYS A 47 -9.60 3.58 -5.99
CA LYS A 47 -9.75 3.55 -4.52
C LYS A 47 -11.11 3.05 -4.01
N LEU A 48 -12.11 2.77 -4.86
CA LEU A 48 -13.36 2.13 -4.42
C LEU A 48 -13.29 0.60 -4.45
N ASP A 49 -12.27 0.02 -5.07
CA ASP A 49 -12.05 -1.43 -5.20
C ASP A 49 -11.29 -2.01 -3.99
N HIS A 50 -11.78 -1.74 -2.77
CA HIS A 50 -11.27 -2.38 -1.55
C HIS A 50 -12.22 -2.24 -0.35
N CYS A 51 -11.86 -2.87 0.76
CA CYS A 51 -12.66 -2.91 1.99
C CYS A 51 -13.09 -1.53 2.51
N ALA A 52 -12.31 -0.46 2.32
CA ALA A 52 -12.68 0.84 2.90
C ALA A 52 -13.93 1.46 2.27
N LEU A 53 -14.38 0.94 1.10
CA LEU A 53 -15.67 1.31 0.54
C LEU A 53 -16.82 1.07 1.52
N CYS A 54 -16.79 -0.07 2.23
CA CYS A 54 -17.84 -0.46 3.19
C CYS A 54 -17.39 -0.33 4.64
N HIS A 55 -16.09 -0.23 4.90
CA HIS A 55 -15.51 -0.28 6.24
C HIS A 55 -14.81 1.02 6.61
N THR A 56 -15.01 1.47 7.84
CA THR A 56 -14.35 2.64 8.39
C THR A 56 -13.14 2.24 9.22
N GLY A 57 -12.21 3.18 9.38
CA GLY A 57 -11.29 3.18 10.51
C GLY A 57 -12.02 3.42 11.83
N GLY A 58 -11.27 3.49 12.92
CA GLY A 58 -11.88 3.82 14.19
C GLY A 58 -10.86 4.31 15.20
N GLN A 59 -11.36 4.67 16.36
CA GLN A 59 -10.51 5.13 17.46
C GLN A 59 -10.81 4.33 18.70
N TYR A 60 -9.77 4.05 19.47
CA TYR A 60 -9.92 3.54 20.81
C TYR A 60 -9.17 4.45 21.78
N GLU A 61 -9.77 4.61 22.96
CA GLU A 61 -9.12 5.30 24.06
C GLU A 61 -8.10 4.35 24.68
N LYS A 62 -6.82 4.68 24.51
CA LYS A 62 -5.73 3.89 25.08
C LYS A 62 -5.51 4.24 26.56
N SER A 63 -5.61 5.53 26.88
CA SER A 63 -5.55 6.09 28.23
C SER A 63 -6.43 7.34 28.31
N GLU A 64 -6.74 7.82 29.52
CA GLU A 64 -7.72 8.91 29.75
C GLU A 64 -7.42 10.13 28.87
N GLY A 65 -8.33 10.41 27.93
CA GLY A 65 -8.24 11.54 27.00
C GLY A 65 -7.28 11.34 25.82
N LYS A 66 -6.66 10.17 25.67
CA LYS A 66 -5.71 9.86 24.59
C LYS A 66 -6.25 8.77 23.67
N TRP A 67 -6.50 9.17 22.44
CA TRP A 67 -7.13 8.35 21.42
C TRP A 67 -6.11 7.92 20.37
N VAL A 68 -6.18 6.66 19.97
CA VAL A 68 -5.39 6.11 18.85
C VAL A 68 -6.33 5.90 17.69
N SER A 69 -5.98 6.45 16.53
CA SER A 69 -6.72 6.23 15.28
C SER A 69 -6.14 5.03 14.54
N LEU A 70 -7.01 4.16 14.04
CA LEU A 70 -6.68 2.99 13.26
C LEU A 70 -7.32 3.13 11.87
N GLY A 71 -6.59 2.73 10.83
CA GLY A 71 -7.16 2.57 9.48
C GLY A 71 -8.22 1.46 9.44
N SER A 72 -8.95 1.33 8.34
CA SER A 72 -10.08 0.37 8.22
C SER A 72 -9.66 -1.09 8.47
N CYS A 73 -8.54 -1.53 7.91
CA CYS A 73 -8.01 -2.88 8.13
C CYS A 73 -7.62 -3.11 9.59
N GLN A 74 -6.92 -2.15 10.20
CA GLN A 74 -6.52 -2.25 11.61
C GLN A 74 -7.72 -2.20 12.54
N TRP A 75 -8.68 -1.33 12.29
CA TRP A 75 -9.91 -1.24 13.06
C TRP A 75 -10.73 -2.52 12.95
N CYS A 76 -10.80 -3.11 11.76
CA CYS A 76 -11.40 -4.43 11.57
C CYS A 76 -10.69 -5.48 12.42
N HIS A 77 -9.36 -5.58 12.36
CA HIS A 77 -8.63 -6.54 13.19
C HIS A 77 -8.72 -6.25 14.70
N TYR A 78 -8.86 -4.99 15.09
CA TYR A 78 -9.01 -4.58 16.49
C TYR A 78 -10.38 -4.95 17.06
N SER A 79 -11.45 -4.67 16.31
CA SER A 79 -12.85 -4.81 16.77
C SER A 79 -13.51 -6.13 16.37
N TYR A 80 -13.25 -6.62 15.15
CA TYR A 80 -13.76 -7.90 14.64
C TYR A 80 -12.86 -9.08 15.02
N GLY A 81 -11.57 -8.81 15.29
CA GLY A 81 -10.60 -9.83 15.66
C GLY A 81 -10.03 -10.60 14.46
N TYR A 82 -8.80 -11.11 14.60
CA TYR A 82 -8.15 -11.92 13.56
C TYR A 82 -8.82 -13.27 13.30
N ASP A 83 -9.61 -13.77 14.26
CA ASP A 83 -10.36 -15.02 14.19
C ASP A 83 -11.84 -14.81 13.79
N GLY A 84 -12.23 -13.56 13.50
CA GLY A 84 -13.60 -13.18 13.17
C GLY A 84 -14.61 -13.38 14.30
N SER A 85 -14.14 -13.39 15.56
CA SER A 85 -14.99 -13.58 16.74
C SER A 85 -15.81 -12.35 17.15
N GLY A 86 -15.47 -11.17 16.64
CA GLY A 86 -16.16 -9.91 16.92
C GLY A 86 -17.39 -9.66 16.05
N ASN A 87 -17.89 -8.42 16.06
CA ASN A 87 -19.05 -8.02 15.28
C ASN A 87 -18.64 -7.14 14.09
N ILE A 88 -18.78 -7.67 12.88
CA ILE A 88 -18.36 -6.97 11.65
C ILE A 88 -19.11 -5.65 11.44
N VAL A 89 -20.34 -5.52 11.97
CA VAL A 89 -21.14 -4.30 11.85
C VAL A 89 -20.47 -3.10 12.52
N ASP A 90 -19.64 -3.32 13.54
CA ASP A 90 -18.92 -2.27 14.26
C ASP A 90 -17.75 -1.68 13.43
N THR A 91 -17.43 -2.33 12.31
CA THR A 91 -16.41 -1.88 11.35
C THR A 91 -17.01 -1.16 10.15
N LEU A 92 -18.33 -1.20 9.97
CA LEU A 92 -18.98 -0.65 8.79
C LEU A 92 -19.10 0.88 8.87
N ASN A 93 -18.78 1.55 7.75
CA ASN A 93 -19.12 2.95 7.54
C ASN A 93 -20.63 3.09 7.25
N ALA A 94 -21.09 4.30 6.93
CA ALA A 94 -22.52 4.54 6.72
C ALA A 94 -23.05 3.79 5.47
N TYR A 95 -22.35 3.89 4.34
CA TYR A 95 -22.64 3.13 3.13
C TYR A 95 -22.67 1.61 3.35
N GLY A 96 -21.67 1.09 4.06
CA GLY A 96 -21.56 -0.32 4.39
C GLY A 96 -22.74 -0.83 5.22
N LYS A 97 -23.30 0.00 6.12
CA LYS A 97 -24.50 -0.34 6.90
C LYS A 97 -25.76 -0.40 6.04
N ASP A 98 -25.90 0.52 5.09
CA ASP A 98 -27.01 0.52 4.14
C ASP A 98 -26.92 -0.68 3.19
N TYR A 99 -25.73 -0.95 2.66
CA TYR A 99 -25.44 -2.14 1.86
C TYR A 99 -25.73 -3.44 2.62
N PHE A 100 -25.29 -3.53 3.88
CA PHE A 100 -25.54 -4.68 4.75
C PHE A 100 -27.04 -4.90 4.99
N THR A 101 -27.78 -3.83 5.30
CA THR A 101 -29.22 -3.89 5.59
C THR A 101 -30.06 -4.23 4.35
N ASN A 102 -29.58 -3.88 3.15
CA ASN A 102 -30.22 -4.24 1.88
C ASN A 102 -29.83 -5.63 1.35
N GLY A 103 -29.13 -6.44 2.15
CA GLY A 103 -28.88 -7.86 1.87
C GLY A 103 -27.49 -8.17 1.33
N ARG A 104 -26.56 -7.21 1.35
CA ARG A 104 -25.12 -7.39 1.08
C ARG A 104 -24.86 -8.17 -0.24
N ASN A 105 -25.44 -7.71 -1.35
CA ASN A 105 -25.31 -8.32 -2.68
C ASN A 105 -25.33 -7.24 -3.79
N ALA A 106 -25.11 -7.62 -5.05
CA ALA A 106 -25.10 -6.69 -6.18
C ALA A 106 -26.43 -5.90 -6.32
N GLU A 107 -27.57 -6.51 -5.99
CA GLU A 107 -28.86 -5.82 -5.97
C GLU A 107 -28.94 -4.78 -4.84
N ALA A 108 -28.31 -5.03 -3.69
CA ALA A 108 -28.25 -4.12 -2.57
C ALA A 108 -27.52 -2.82 -2.94
N ILE A 109 -26.40 -2.92 -3.68
CA ILE A 109 -25.66 -1.75 -4.18
C ILE A 109 -26.59 -0.87 -5.05
N LYS A 110 -27.27 -1.48 -6.04
CA LYS A 110 -28.24 -0.75 -6.88
C LYS A 110 -29.41 -0.16 -6.09
N ALA A 111 -29.84 -0.83 -5.02
CA ALA A 111 -30.93 -0.36 -4.18
C ALA A 111 -30.57 0.90 -3.37
N ILE A 112 -29.28 1.08 -3.04
CA ILE A 112 -28.80 2.20 -2.23
C ILE A 112 -28.18 3.33 -3.06
N ASP A 113 -28.07 3.20 -4.39
CA ASP A 113 -27.47 4.21 -5.29
C ASP A 113 -27.99 5.64 -5.10
N ASN A 114 -29.30 5.79 -4.81
CA ASN A 114 -29.93 7.10 -4.63
C ASN A 114 -29.99 7.55 -3.17
N LEU A 115 -29.45 6.78 -2.23
CA LEU A 115 -29.29 7.21 -0.85
C LEU A 115 -28.10 8.15 -0.74
N ASP A 116 -28.16 9.03 0.25
CA ASP A 116 -27.05 9.82 0.77
C ASP A 116 -26.70 9.14 2.10
N SER A 117 -25.77 8.19 2.06
CA SER A 117 -25.56 7.27 3.18
C SER A 117 -24.88 7.96 4.37
N ASP A 118 -23.95 8.89 4.13
CA ASP A 118 -23.21 9.60 5.18
C ASP A 118 -23.74 11.01 5.51
N GLY A 119 -24.69 11.53 4.72
CA GLY A 119 -25.42 12.77 4.98
C GLY A 119 -24.70 14.03 4.53
N ASP A 120 -23.76 13.93 3.59
CA ASP A 120 -22.98 15.05 3.06
C ASP A 120 -23.72 15.87 1.98
N GLY A 121 -24.87 15.36 1.51
CA GLY A 121 -25.71 15.99 0.49
C GLY A 121 -25.54 15.43 -0.92
N PHE A 122 -24.66 14.44 -1.13
CA PHE A 122 -24.48 13.73 -2.38
C PHE A 122 -25.10 12.33 -2.28
N THR A 123 -25.55 11.80 -3.42
CA THR A 123 -26.00 10.41 -3.45
C THR A 123 -24.81 9.50 -3.63
N ASN A 124 -24.88 8.28 -3.07
CA ASN A 124 -23.89 7.23 -3.24
C ASN A 124 -23.45 7.06 -4.70
N HIS A 125 -24.39 7.08 -5.65
CA HIS A 125 -24.09 6.99 -7.08
C HIS A 125 -23.20 8.14 -7.59
N ALA A 126 -23.51 9.38 -7.21
CA ALA A 126 -22.75 10.56 -7.62
C ALA A 126 -21.31 10.51 -7.08
N GLU A 127 -21.14 10.04 -5.85
CA GLU A 127 -19.84 9.83 -5.24
C GLU A 127 -19.06 8.72 -5.93
N ILE A 128 -19.69 7.56 -6.18
CA ILE A 128 -19.06 6.45 -6.89
C ILE A 128 -18.63 6.89 -8.31
N GLU A 129 -19.47 7.65 -9.03
CA GLU A 129 -19.10 8.23 -10.33
C GLU A 129 -17.86 9.13 -10.22
N ALA A 130 -17.78 9.94 -9.15
CA ALA A 130 -16.66 10.83 -8.85
C ALA A 130 -15.45 10.14 -8.19
N ILE A 131 -15.47 8.81 -7.99
CA ILE A 131 -14.42 8.04 -7.30
C ILE A 131 -14.25 8.57 -5.86
N ARG A 132 -15.36 8.63 -5.13
CA ARG A 132 -15.50 9.11 -3.75
C ARG A 132 -16.12 8.04 -2.88
N PHE A 133 -15.77 8.00 -1.59
CA PHE A 133 -16.24 7.01 -0.63
C PHE A 133 -17.62 7.40 -0.08
N PRO A 134 -18.72 6.76 -0.52
CA PRO A 134 -20.10 7.13 -0.13
C PRO A 134 -20.50 6.91 1.34
N GLY A 135 -19.55 6.46 2.16
CA GLY A 135 -19.72 6.28 3.59
C GLY A 135 -18.85 7.23 4.40
N ASN A 136 -18.23 8.22 3.78
CA ASN A 136 -17.30 9.17 4.37
C ASN A 136 -17.54 10.60 3.85
N ALA A 137 -18.27 11.40 4.64
CA ALA A 137 -18.61 12.79 4.32
C ALA A 137 -17.40 13.74 4.15
N ASP A 138 -16.18 13.30 4.49
CA ASP A 138 -14.95 14.05 4.24
C ASP A 138 -14.31 13.73 2.86
N ASP A 139 -14.85 12.77 2.11
CA ASP A 139 -14.42 12.39 0.76
C ASP A 139 -15.57 12.57 -0.25
N ASP A 140 -16.06 13.79 -0.38
CA ASP A 140 -17.19 14.13 -1.26
C ASP A 140 -16.76 14.67 -2.65
N PRO A 141 -17.69 14.83 -3.61
CA PRO A 141 -17.39 15.34 -4.96
C PRO A 141 -16.90 16.80 -5.01
N ASP A 142 -17.13 17.61 -3.98
CA ASP A 142 -16.61 18.98 -3.89
C ASP A 142 -15.15 19.00 -3.38
N LYS A 143 -14.64 17.89 -2.81
CA LYS A 143 -13.24 17.76 -2.41
C LYS A 143 -12.31 17.53 -3.60
N LYS A 144 -11.07 17.96 -3.43
CA LYS A 144 -9.96 17.68 -4.37
C LYS A 144 -8.98 16.69 -3.75
N ALA A 145 -8.28 15.93 -4.58
CA ALA A 145 -7.16 15.13 -4.08
C ALA A 145 -6.13 16.04 -3.39
N ALA A 146 -5.61 15.59 -2.25
CA ALA A 146 -4.62 16.34 -1.51
C ALA A 146 -3.31 16.49 -2.32
N PRO A 147 -2.54 17.58 -2.10
CA PRO A 147 -1.22 17.76 -2.69
C PRO A 147 -0.34 16.54 -2.46
N SER A 148 0.42 16.14 -3.48
CA SER A 148 1.26 14.96 -3.42
C SER A 148 2.59 15.15 -4.15
N ARG A 149 3.59 14.37 -3.75
CA ARG A 149 4.90 14.30 -4.38
C ARG A 149 5.39 12.86 -4.41
N VAL A 150 5.81 12.41 -5.59
CA VAL A 150 6.38 11.08 -5.80
C VAL A 150 7.90 11.17 -5.74
N TYR A 151 8.52 10.22 -5.05
CA TYR A 151 9.96 10.04 -4.99
C TYR A 151 10.34 8.70 -5.61
N THR A 152 11.33 8.74 -6.50
CA THR A 152 12.02 7.56 -7.02
C THR A 152 13.15 7.15 -6.09
N ARG A 153 13.64 5.91 -6.23
CA ARG A 153 14.86 5.44 -5.57
C ARG A 153 16.02 6.42 -5.72
N ALA A 154 16.30 6.83 -6.96
CA ALA A 154 17.43 7.71 -7.26
C ALA A 154 17.32 9.04 -6.51
N GLN A 155 16.14 9.66 -6.47
CA GLN A 155 15.91 10.90 -5.72
C GLN A 155 16.16 10.70 -4.22
N LEU A 156 15.71 9.58 -3.64
CA LEU A 156 15.93 9.29 -2.21
C LEU A 156 17.42 9.03 -1.90
N GLU A 157 18.15 8.36 -2.79
CA GLU A 157 19.59 8.10 -2.63
C GLU A 157 20.45 9.37 -2.79
N GLU A 158 19.95 10.40 -3.47
CA GLU A 158 20.57 11.72 -3.57
C GLU A 158 20.37 12.57 -2.29
N MET A 159 19.37 12.24 -1.46
CA MET A 159 19.14 12.93 -0.19
C MET A 159 20.22 12.57 0.83
N PRO A 160 20.44 13.42 1.86
CA PRO A 160 21.36 13.10 2.95
C PRO A 160 20.99 11.76 3.62
N SER A 161 21.87 10.77 3.49
CA SER A 161 21.66 9.44 4.06
C SER A 161 22.00 9.39 5.55
N HIS A 162 21.36 8.47 6.25
CA HIS A 162 21.58 8.16 7.66
C HIS A 162 21.62 6.65 7.86
N THR A 163 22.69 6.20 8.53
CA THR A 163 22.92 4.78 8.85
C THR A 163 22.89 4.59 10.35
N GLN A 164 22.11 3.62 10.81
CA GLN A 164 21.93 3.34 12.23
C GLN A 164 21.81 1.85 12.51
N PHE A 165 22.59 1.38 13.49
CA PHE A 165 22.51 0.03 14.06
C PHE A 165 21.78 0.09 15.39
N PHE A 166 20.82 -0.80 15.63
CA PHE A 166 20.09 -0.90 16.90
C PHE A 166 19.26 -2.20 16.94
N LEU A 167 18.59 -2.43 18.08
CA LEU A 167 17.70 -3.57 18.30
C LEU A 167 16.31 -3.32 17.69
N MET A 168 15.79 -4.32 16.97
CA MET A 168 14.41 -4.42 16.55
C MET A 168 13.68 -5.42 17.45
N ASN A 169 12.95 -4.92 18.44
CA ASN A 169 12.13 -5.71 19.34
C ASN A 169 10.75 -5.97 18.72
N THR A 170 10.32 -7.22 18.73
CA THR A 170 9.07 -7.70 18.15
C THR A 170 8.21 -8.36 19.22
N SER A 171 6.93 -8.03 19.30
CA SER A 171 6.06 -8.63 20.33
C SER A 171 5.77 -10.13 20.07
N ARG A 172 5.66 -10.53 18.80
CA ARG A 172 5.12 -11.87 18.41
C ARG A 172 6.10 -12.75 17.63
N SER A 173 7.26 -12.25 17.27
CA SER A 173 8.29 -12.96 16.49
C SER A 173 9.62 -12.97 17.26
N GLY A 174 10.70 -13.40 16.62
CA GLY A 174 12.04 -13.26 17.19
C GLY A 174 12.56 -11.83 17.01
N ASP A 175 13.24 -11.34 18.02
CA ASP A 175 13.95 -10.06 17.98
C ASP A 175 15.19 -10.15 17.12
N PHE A 176 15.73 -9.02 16.69
CA PHE A 176 16.97 -9.02 15.91
C PHE A 176 17.69 -7.69 15.97
N TYR A 177 19.01 -7.74 15.87
CA TYR A 177 19.82 -6.54 15.62
C TYR A 177 20.01 -6.35 14.12
N ALA A 178 19.96 -5.10 13.67
CA ALA A 178 20.22 -4.75 12.28
C ALA A 178 20.76 -3.33 12.15
N GLU A 179 21.50 -3.12 11.07
CA GLU A 179 21.89 -1.81 10.56
C GLU A 179 21.02 -1.45 9.36
N TYR A 180 20.34 -0.31 9.44
CA TYR A 180 19.54 0.24 8.35
C TYR A 180 20.18 1.52 7.82
N THR A 181 20.09 1.72 6.51
CA THR A 181 20.46 2.97 5.84
C THR A 181 19.28 3.52 5.07
N GLY A 182 19.04 4.83 5.20
CA GLY A 182 17.87 5.51 4.67
C GLY A 182 17.95 7.02 4.72
N VAL A 183 16.84 7.67 4.40
CA VAL A 183 16.68 9.13 4.57
C VAL A 183 16.03 9.38 5.93
N PRO A 184 16.53 10.31 6.77
CA PRO A 184 15.79 10.78 7.94
C PRO A 184 14.38 11.25 7.55
N MET A 185 13.36 10.74 8.23
CA MET A 185 11.96 11.04 7.88
C MET A 185 11.68 12.54 8.00
N GLU A 186 12.27 13.22 8.99
CA GLU A 186 12.18 14.67 9.14
C GLU A 186 12.70 15.44 7.90
N ASP A 187 13.79 14.98 7.30
CA ASP A 187 14.40 15.65 6.13
C ASP A 187 13.61 15.34 4.86
N LEU A 188 13.08 14.12 4.73
CA LEU A 188 12.18 13.73 3.66
C LEU A 188 10.89 14.57 3.64
N LEU A 189 10.27 14.78 4.80
CA LEU A 189 9.07 15.60 4.92
C LEU A 189 9.33 17.08 4.66
N LYS A 190 10.49 17.60 5.08
CA LYS A 190 10.92 18.97 4.74
C LYS A 190 11.09 19.13 3.23
N ASP A 191 11.73 18.18 2.56
CA ASP A 191 11.87 18.22 1.10
C ASP A 191 10.50 18.15 0.40
N ALA A 192 9.58 17.32 0.92
CA ALA A 192 8.21 17.24 0.42
C ALA A 192 7.40 18.53 0.62
N GLY A 193 7.90 19.49 1.40
CA GLY A 193 7.23 20.76 1.64
C GLY A 193 6.16 20.66 2.72
N ILE A 194 6.37 19.85 3.77
CA ILE A 194 5.45 19.75 4.92
C ILE A 194 5.02 21.12 5.45
N LEU A 195 3.72 21.27 5.70
CA LEU A 195 3.12 22.49 6.22
C LEU A 195 3.19 22.56 7.75
N ASP A 196 3.19 23.76 8.31
CA ASP A 196 3.18 23.99 9.77
C ASP A 196 1.91 23.47 10.45
N SER A 197 0.84 23.23 9.70
CA SER A 197 -0.40 22.62 10.21
C SER A 197 -0.27 21.12 10.47
N ALA A 198 0.78 20.47 9.97
CA ALA A 198 0.95 19.04 10.12
C ALA A 198 1.25 18.65 11.58
N THR A 199 0.59 17.59 12.04
CA THR A 199 0.70 17.06 13.41
C THR A 199 1.30 15.65 13.47
N GLY A 200 1.23 14.90 12.37
CA GLY A 200 1.77 13.56 12.27
C GLY A 200 1.84 13.05 10.84
N ILE A 201 2.22 11.79 10.70
CA ILE A 201 2.14 11.04 9.45
C ILE A 201 1.44 9.70 9.67
N THR A 202 0.73 9.22 8.66
CA THR A 202 0.25 7.85 8.57
C THR A 202 1.00 7.16 7.43
N VAL A 203 1.69 6.07 7.74
CA VAL A 203 2.53 5.32 6.81
C VAL A 203 1.80 4.06 6.38
N PHE A 204 1.68 3.82 5.08
CA PHE A 204 0.93 2.70 4.52
C PHE A 204 1.84 1.69 3.81
N ALA A 205 1.55 0.42 4.05
CA ALA A 205 2.05 -0.70 3.25
C ALA A 205 0.96 -1.13 2.25
N PRO A 206 1.34 -1.76 1.12
CA PRO A 206 0.40 -2.13 0.07
C PRO A 206 -0.54 -3.27 0.49
N ASP A 207 -0.32 -3.95 1.61
CA ASP A 207 -1.23 -4.99 2.13
C ASP A 207 -2.37 -4.41 3.00
N GLY A 208 -2.44 -3.09 3.15
CA GLY A 208 -3.48 -2.38 3.91
C GLY A 208 -3.07 -2.13 5.36
N TRP A 209 -1.89 -2.57 5.77
CA TRP A 209 -1.31 -2.13 7.03
C TRP A 209 -1.01 -0.63 7.00
N SER A 210 -1.31 0.06 8.09
CA SER A 210 -0.93 1.45 8.28
C SER A 210 -0.39 1.70 9.69
N GLN A 211 0.41 2.74 9.88
CA GLN A 211 0.90 3.11 11.20
C GLN A 211 0.96 4.63 11.31
N TYR A 212 0.34 5.15 12.38
CA TYR A 212 0.43 6.57 12.71
C TYR A 212 1.70 6.87 13.52
N HIS A 213 2.30 8.02 13.24
CA HIS A 213 3.47 8.56 13.92
C HIS A 213 3.26 10.07 14.15
N PRO A 214 3.26 10.56 15.42
CA PRO A 214 3.23 12.00 15.65
C PRO A 214 4.52 12.67 15.14
N LEU A 215 4.46 13.94 14.77
CA LEU A 215 5.67 14.66 14.38
C LEU A 215 6.60 14.90 15.56
N GLU A 216 6.02 15.34 16.67
CA GLU A 216 6.74 15.68 17.90
C GLU A 216 6.74 14.53 18.90
N TYR A 217 7.66 14.57 19.86
CA TYR A 217 7.72 13.59 20.94
C TYR A 217 6.38 13.52 21.70
N ASP A 218 5.85 12.31 21.81
CA ASP A 218 4.74 11.97 22.69
C ASP A 218 5.27 11.06 23.81
N GLU A 219 4.78 11.18 25.04
CA GLU A 219 5.18 10.29 26.15
C GLU A 219 4.57 8.89 26.00
N GLU A 220 3.52 8.71 25.20
CA GLU A 220 2.85 7.43 25.00
C GLU A 220 3.79 6.38 24.41
N PRO A 221 3.96 5.19 25.03
CA PRO A 221 4.98 4.21 24.61
C PRO A 221 4.91 3.78 23.15
N GLU A 222 3.71 3.69 22.56
CA GLU A 222 3.51 3.20 21.18
C GLU A 222 3.52 4.33 20.13
N MET A 223 3.66 5.59 20.55
CA MET A 223 3.65 6.74 19.64
C MET A 223 5.07 7.18 19.31
N TYR A 224 5.62 6.61 18.22
CA TYR A 224 6.98 6.89 17.75
C TYR A 224 7.00 8.18 16.94
N HIS A 225 7.75 9.16 17.43
CA HIS A 225 7.79 10.50 16.86
C HIS A 225 8.72 10.63 15.65
N VAL A 226 8.39 11.51 14.72
CA VAL A 226 9.17 11.69 13.49
C VAL A 226 10.42 12.56 13.70
N LYS A 227 10.31 13.67 14.43
CA LYS A 227 11.35 14.71 14.50
C LYS A 227 12.35 14.50 15.61
N GLY A 228 13.60 14.85 15.36
CA GLY A 228 14.66 14.77 16.36
C GLY A 228 15.23 13.37 16.54
N THR A 229 15.66 13.04 17.76
CA THR A 229 16.45 11.84 18.06
C THR A 229 15.82 10.94 19.10
N TYR A 230 16.18 9.67 19.05
CA TYR A 230 15.89 8.65 20.05
C TYR A 230 17.08 8.44 20.98
N PRO A 231 16.86 7.94 22.21
CA PRO A 231 17.94 7.68 23.16
C PRO A 231 18.91 6.63 22.62
N GLU A 232 20.19 6.79 22.94
CA GLU A 232 21.21 5.76 22.66
C GLU A 232 20.91 4.48 23.47
N ALA A 233 21.20 3.34 22.86
CA ALA A 233 21.05 2.02 23.48
C ALA A 233 22.41 1.36 23.72
N THR A 234 22.39 0.19 24.36
CA THR A 234 23.56 -0.68 24.47
C THR A 234 23.26 -2.01 23.80
N TYR A 235 24.27 -2.64 23.24
CA TYR A 235 24.15 -3.98 22.66
C TYR A 235 23.91 -5.01 23.76
N GLN A 236 22.76 -5.66 23.72
CA GLN A 236 22.33 -6.64 24.71
C GLN A 236 22.54 -8.05 24.16
N TYR A 237 23.29 -8.88 24.88
CA TYR A 237 23.57 -10.24 24.46
C TYR A 237 23.69 -11.16 25.68
N VAL A 238 22.99 -12.30 25.62
CA VAL A 238 23.14 -13.42 26.54
C VAL A 238 23.08 -14.73 25.75
N PRO A 239 23.83 -15.78 26.13
CA PRO A 239 23.93 -17.00 25.31
C PRO A 239 22.60 -17.73 25.05
N ASP A 240 21.66 -17.69 25.99
CA ASP A 240 20.33 -18.30 25.79
C ASP A 240 19.45 -17.50 24.82
N ALA A 241 19.74 -16.21 24.60
CA ALA A 241 19.01 -15.38 23.65
C ALA A 241 19.29 -15.74 22.18
N GLU A 242 20.39 -16.42 21.85
CA GLU A 242 20.68 -16.85 20.47
C GLU A 242 19.61 -17.78 19.87
N GLN A 243 18.75 -18.36 20.72
CA GLN A 243 17.68 -19.24 20.27
C GLN A 243 16.45 -18.48 19.75
N TRP A 244 16.32 -17.19 20.06
CA TRP A 244 15.11 -16.42 19.82
C TRP A 244 15.33 -14.95 19.44
N CYS A 245 16.53 -14.41 19.65
CA CYS A 245 17.01 -13.16 19.11
C CYS A 245 18.10 -13.42 18.06
N ASP A 246 17.97 -12.81 16.89
CA ASP A 246 18.90 -12.95 15.78
C ASP A 246 20.08 -11.96 15.92
N TYR A 247 21.25 -12.54 16.17
CA TYR A 247 22.55 -11.84 16.23
C TYR A 247 23.43 -12.10 15.00
N SER A 248 22.87 -12.71 13.94
CA SER A 248 23.63 -13.14 12.76
C SER A 248 24.01 -12.01 11.79
N ALA A 249 23.46 -10.80 12.00
CA ALA A 249 23.76 -9.64 11.18
C ALA A 249 25.27 -9.31 11.17
N PRO A 250 25.86 -8.99 10.00
CA PRO A 250 27.25 -8.55 9.91
C PRO A 250 27.60 -7.40 10.87
N SER A 251 26.68 -6.47 11.08
CA SER A 251 26.81 -5.34 12.01
C SER A 251 26.94 -5.74 13.50
N CYS A 252 26.61 -6.98 13.87
CA CYS A 252 26.82 -7.53 15.22
C CYS A 252 28.24 -8.03 15.47
N VAL A 253 29.04 -8.28 14.42
CA VAL A 253 30.37 -8.91 14.56
C VAL A 253 31.30 -8.04 15.40
N GLY A 254 31.87 -8.64 16.45
CA GLY A 254 32.84 -7.98 17.33
C GLY A 254 32.23 -7.16 18.46
N ARG A 255 30.90 -7.10 18.57
CA ARG A 255 30.20 -6.47 19.70
C ARG A 255 30.11 -7.41 20.90
N ASN A 256 30.17 -6.82 22.10
CA ASN A 256 30.03 -7.49 23.38
C ASN A 256 28.82 -6.92 24.12
N HIS A 257 28.25 -7.73 25.01
CA HIS A 257 27.16 -7.28 25.88
C HIS A 257 27.54 -6.01 26.65
N ASN A 258 26.65 -5.01 26.61
CA ASN A 258 26.79 -3.65 27.11
C ASN A 258 27.73 -2.73 26.32
N ASP A 259 28.21 -3.13 25.14
CA ASP A 259 28.88 -2.19 24.24
C ASP A 259 27.89 -1.08 23.86
N PRO A 260 28.31 0.20 23.92
CA PRO A 260 27.42 1.29 23.55
C PRO A 260 27.12 1.26 22.04
N ILE A 261 25.87 1.54 21.70
CA ILE A 261 25.42 1.71 20.32
C ILE A 261 25.47 3.20 19.99
N HIS A 262 26.58 3.63 19.41
CA HIS A 262 26.78 5.00 18.96
C HIS A 262 26.38 5.17 17.51
N VAL A 263 25.47 6.12 17.26
CA VAL A 263 25.03 6.51 15.91
C VAL A 263 25.35 7.98 15.69
N THR A 264 26.08 8.28 14.61
CA THR A 264 26.46 9.66 14.31
C THR A 264 25.22 10.48 14.00
N GLY A 265 24.98 11.55 14.76
CA GLY A 265 23.78 12.38 14.64
C GLY A 265 22.57 11.85 15.42
N GLY A 266 22.76 10.83 16.25
CA GLY A 266 21.71 10.20 17.05
C GLY A 266 20.85 9.24 16.24
N LEU A 267 20.13 8.35 16.93
CA LEU A 267 19.13 7.47 16.33
C LEU A 267 17.92 8.29 15.87
N LYS A 268 17.40 8.03 14.67
CA LYS A 268 16.26 8.77 14.09
C LYS A 268 15.22 7.82 13.50
N MET A 269 14.02 8.33 13.28
CA MET A 269 13.10 7.66 12.37
C MET A 269 13.61 7.86 10.94
N ILE A 270 13.76 6.77 10.19
CA ILE A 270 14.23 6.81 8.80
C ILE A 270 13.29 6.07 7.86
N LEU A 271 13.23 6.53 6.61
CA LEU A 271 12.77 5.71 5.48
C LEU A 271 13.98 4.93 4.95
N ALA A 272 14.15 3.70 5.44
CA ALA A 272 15.24 2.82 5.07
C ALA A 272 15.04 2.25 3.66
N TYR A 273 16.12 2.20 2.88
CA TYR A 273 16.19 1.51 1.60
C TYR A 273 17.25 0.39 1.58
N GLN A 274 18.07 0.28 2.63
CA GLN A 274 19.07 -0.76 2.81
C GLN A 274 19.06 -1.36 4.21
N ARG A 275 19.41 -2.65 4.30
CA ARG A 275 19.73 -3.38 5.53
C ARG A 275 21.07 -4.09 5.36
N GLU A 276 22.00 -3.92 6.30
CA GLU A 276 23.37 -4.46 6.23
C GLU A 276 24.09 -4.08 4.91
N GLY A 277 23.87 -2.86 4.43
CA GLY A 277 24.45 -2.34 3.18
C GLY A 277 23.89 -2.95 1.89
N ALA A 278 22.90 -3.85 1.97
CA ALA A 278 22.20 -4.41 0.82
C ALA A 278 20.79 -3.81 0.70
N ASN A 279 20.28 -3.68 -0.53
CA ASN A 279 18.93 -3.19 -0.75
C ASN A 279 17.91 -4.11 -0.06
N LEU A 280 16.86 -3.50 0.50
CA LEU A 280 15.77 -4.25 1.14
C LEU A 280 15.11 -5.19 0.12
N THR A 281 14.86 -6.44 0.51
CA THR A 281 14.12 -7.40 -0.32
C THR A 281 12.71 -6.85 -0.59
N PRO A 282 12.32 -6.64 -1.86
CA PRO A 282 11.01 -6.11 -2.20
C PRO A 282 9.87 -6.90 -1.57
N GLY A 283 8.82 -6.18 -1.17
CA GLY A 283 7.59 -6.76 -0.69
C GLY A 283 6.93 -7.63 -1.76
N ILE A 284 6.42 -8.79 -1.37
CA ILE A 284 5.56 -9.61 -2.22
C ILE A 284 4.33 -10.06 -1.43
N LEU A 285 3.24 -10.28 -2.14
CA LEU A 285 2.07 -10.94 -1.57
C LEU A 285 2.22 -12.45 -1.76
N THR A 286 2.32 -13.18 -0.65
CA THR A 286 2.43 -14.64 -0.67
C THR A 286 1.11 -15.29 -1.10
N GLN A 287 1.13 -16.60 -1.40
CA GLN A 287 -0.07 -17.38 -1.73
C GLN A 287 -1.13 -17.37 -0.61
N ASP A 288 -0.70 -17.11 0.63
CA ASP A 288 -1.57 -16.99 1.80
C ASP A 288 -2.10 -15.56 2.00
N ASN A 289 -1.90 -14.68 1.01
CA ASN A 289 -2.28 -13.27 1.06
C ASN A 289 -1.63 -12.51 2.24
N LYS A 290 -0.35 -12.81 2.49
CA LYS A 290 0.47 -12.14 3.52
C LYS A 290 1.65 -11.44 2.88
N LEU A 291 1.96 -10.23 3.36
CA LEU A 291 3.17 -9.52 3.00
C LEU A 291 4.42 -10.28 3.47
N ASP A 292 5.29 -10.60 2.51
CA ASP A 292 6.65 -11.05 2.75
C ASP A 292 7.64 -10.04 2.12
N GLY A 293 8.88 -9.98 2.60
CA GLY A 293 9.83 -8.92 2.24
C GLY A 293 9.58 -7.60 3.01
N GLU A 294 10.56 -6.70 3.00
CA GLU A 294 10.51 -5.45 3.78
C GLU A 294 10.76 -4.19 2.96
N GLY A 295 11.12 -4.35 1.69
CA GLY A 295 11.45 -3.29 0.75
C GLY A 295 10.33 -2.97 -0.25
N PRO A 296 10.56 -2.01 -1.16
CA PRO A 296 11.84 -1.34 -1.42
C PRO A 296 12.17 -0.31 -0.34
N TYR A 297 11.17 0.06 0.47
CA TYR A 297 11.31 0.98 1.59
C TYR A 297 10.69 0.42 2.87
N ARG A 298 11.31 0.75 4.00
CA ARG A 298 10.78 0.45 5.34
C ARG A 298 10.84 1.71 6.19
N VAL A 299 9.75 2.07 6.86
CA VAL A 299 9.83 3.04 7.96
C VAL A 299 10.40 2.34 9.16
N VAL A 300 11.47 2.89 9.71
CA VAL A 300 12.24 2.27 10.78
C VAL A 300 12.29 3.25 11.95
N ALA A 301 11.66 2.85 13.06
CA ALA A 301 11.65 3.59 14.31
C ALA A 301 12.57 2.92 15.35
N PRO A 302 13.53 3.63 15.94
CA PRO A 302 14.28 3.17 17.11
C PRO A 302 13.39 3.05 18.36
N GLN A 303 13.88 2.35 19.38
CA GLN A 303 13.22 2.30 20.68
C GLN A 303 13.19 3.69 21.33
N LYS A 304 12.02 4.09 21.85
CA LYS A 304 11.86 5.26 22.72
C LYS A 304 12.37 4.98 24.11
N ILE A 305 12.22 3.74 24.59
CA ILE A 305 12.70 3.29 25.89
C ILE A 305 13.58 2.05 25.67
N PRO A 306 14.92 2.24 25.57
CA PRO A 306 15.84 1.15 25.32
C PRO A 306 15.70 0.04 26.36
N ASN A 307 15.54 -1.19 25.89
CA ASN A 307 15.45 -2.39 26.71
C ASN A 307 16.18 -3.57 26.02
N PRO A 308 16.44 -4.67 26.74
CA PRO A 308 16.96 -5.89 26.13
C PRO A 308 15.97 -6.57 25.20
N PRO A 309 16.44 -7.44 24.28
CA PRO A 309 15.53 -8.30 23.53
C PRO A 309 14.74 -9.18 24.49
N ASP A 310 13.53 -9.55 24.11
CA ASP A 310 12.65 -10.43 24.87
C ASP A 310 12.12 -11.60 24.02
N GLN A 311 11.73 -12.66 24.71
CA GLN A 311 11.11 -13.80 24.05
C GLN A 311 9.76 -13.41 23.44
N SER A 312 9.41 -14.04 22.31
CA SER A 312 8.09 -13.86 21.69
C SER A 312 6.94 -14.12 22.67
N SER A 313 5.90 -13.27 22.62
CA SER A 313 4.65 -13.47 23.36
C SER A 313 3.92 -14.78 22.99
N ARG A 314 4.32 -15.42 21.88
CA ARG A 314 3.76 -16.68 21.36
C ARG A 314 4.60 -17.91 21.73
N SER A 315 5.73 -17.72 22.38
CA SER A 315 6.56 -18.85 22.82
C SER A 315 5.91 -19.60 23.98
N ASP A 316 5.86 -20.92 23.87
CA ASP A 316 5.45 -21.82 24.96
C ASP A 316 6.45 -21.82 26.12
N ASN A 317 7.70 -21.41 25.88
CA ASN A 317 8.74 -21.32 26.89
C ASN A 317 9.09 -19.85 27.18
N GLN A 318 8.77 -19.42 28.39
CA GLN A 318 9.12 -18.11 28.94
C GLN A 318 10.17 -18.21 30.06
N ASP A 319 10.68 -19.41 30.38
CA ASP A 319 11.75 -19.60 31.39
C ASP A 319 13.12 -19.35 30.74
N VAL A 320 13.36 -18.08 30.39
CA VAL A 320 14.58 -17.58 29.75
C VAL A 320 15.04 -16.31 30.46
N THR A 321 16.27 -15.86 30.18
CA THR A 321 16.85 -14.66 30.83
C THR A 321 16.00 -13.40 30.65
N TRP A 322 15.42 -13.25 29.45
CA TRP A 322 14.53 -12.13 29.11
C TRP A 322 13.19 -12.69 28.58
N PRO A 323 12.24 -13.00 29.48
CA PRO A 323 10.89 -13.43 29.07
C PRO A 323 10.15 -12.29 28.39
N TYR A 324 9.09 -12.61 27.65
CA TYR A 324 8.19 -11.61 27.08
C TYR A 324 7.73 -10.61 28.14
N ASN A 325 7.88 -9.31 27.86
CA ASN A 325 7.38 -8.27 28.72
C ASN A 325 6.51 -7.29 27.94
N TYR A 326 5.20 -7.32 28.22
CA TYR A 326 4.22 -6.45 27.56
C TYR A 326 4.53 -4.95 27.71
N ASP A 327 5.18 -4.53 28.80
CA ASP A 327 5.47 -3.13 29.07
C ASP A 327 6.79 -2.65 28.42
N TRP A 328 7.52 -3.54 27.73
CA TRP A 328 8.74 -3.17 27.01
C TRP A 328 8.43 -2.59 25.63
N ASP A 329 9.37 -1.81 25.12
CA ASP A 329 9.27 -1.11 23.84
C ASP A 329 9.54 -2.08 22.68
N HIS A 330 8.47 -2.50 21.98
CA HIS A 330 8.52 -3.33 20.77
C HIS A 330 8.46 -2.49 19.48
N ASN A 331 9.49 -1.68 19.26
CA ASN A 331 9.61 -0.77 18.11
C ASN A 331 9.39 -1.39 16.73
N ALA A 332 9.67 -2.68 16.54
CA ALA A 332 9.47 -3.32 15.24
C ALA A 332 7.99 -3.35 14.81
N GLY A 333 7.05 -3.32 15.76
CA GLY A 333 5.62 -3.24 15.47
C GLY A 333 5.21 -1.89 14.87
N ALA A 334 5.95 -0.82 15.16
CA ALA A 334 5.76 0.51 14.59
C ALA A 334 6.60 0.73 13.31
N ALA A 335 7.40 -0.24 12.89
CA ALA A 335 8.27 -0.13 11.72
C ALA A 335 7.61 -0.75 10.48
N THR A 336 6.84 0.06 9.74
CA THR A 336 6.09 -0.38 8.55
C THR A 336 7.01 -0.88 7.45
N ARG A 337 6.79 -2.12 7.00
CA ARG A 337 7.50 -2.79 5.91
C ARG A 337 6.88 -2.43 4.56
N SER A 338 7.70 -2.45 3.51
CA SER A 338 7.25 -2.32 2.12
C SER A 338 6.40 -1.07 1.89
N VAL A 339 6.87 0.06 2.39
CA VAL A 339 6.12 1.33 2.38
C VAL A 339 5.96 1.84 0.96
N THR A 340 4.74 2.22 0.60
CA THR A 340 4.42 2.85 -0.70
C THR A 340 3.82 4.24 -0.57
N MET A 341 3.21 4.58 0.57
CA MET A 341 2.59 5.88 0.81
C MET A 341 2.85 6.42 2.22
N ILE A 342 3.01 7.73 2.31
CA ILE A 342 3.07 8.47 3.57
C ILE A 342 2.09 9.64 3.47
N ARG A 343 1.01 9.59 4.26
CA ARG A 343 0.08 10.71 4.42
C ARG A 343 0.57 11.63 5.52
N VAL A 344 0.63 12.91 5.24
CA VAL A 344 0.94 13.97 6.21
C VAL A 344 -0.38 14.53 6.73
N GLU A 345 -0.58 14.40 8.04
CA GLU A 345 -1.86 14.64 8.71
C GLU A 345 -1.86 15.98 9.46
N PRO A 346 -3.03 16.63 9.64
CA PRO A 346 -4.29 16.31 8.97
C PRO A 346 -4.26 16.73 7.50
N LEU A 347 -5.17 16.18 6.67
CA LEU A 347 -5.35 16.66 5.30
C LEU A 347 -5.74 18.16 5.28
N PRO A 348 -5.25 18.95 4.29
CA PRO A 348 -5.67 20.34 4.11
C PRO A 348 -7.19 20.48 3.92
N GLU A 349 -7.76 21.59 4.38
CA GLU A 349 -9.18 21.89 4.20
C GLU A 349 -9.59 21.86 2.71
N GLY A 350 -10.71 21.21 2.41
CA GLY A 350 -11.21 21.04 1.04
C GLY A 350 -10.50 19.96 0.23
N THR A 351 -9.60 19.20 0.86
CA THR A 351 -8.93 18.05 0.23
C THR A 351 -9.38 16.72 0.82
N THR A 352 -9.12 15.65 0.09
CA THR A 352 -9.35 14.25 0.45
C THR A 352 -8.17 13.37 0.03
N ASP A 353 -8.17 12.12 0.43
CA ASP A 353 -7.17 11.13 0.04
C ASP A 353 -7.03 11.01 -1.48
N ILE A 354 -5.79 10.71 -1.91
CA ILE A 354 -5.46 10.36 -3.29
C ILE A 354 -6.05 8.99 -3.66
N ASP A 355 -6.04 8.64 -4.94
CA ASP A 355 -6.32 7.25 -5.32
C ASP A 355 -5.15 6.35 -4.90
N VAL A 356 -5.38 5.59 -3.82
CA VAL A 356 -4.37 4.74 -3.18
C VAL A 356 -4.06 3.46 -3.95
N MET A 357 -4.85 3.11 -4.96
CA MET A 357 -4.68 1.87 -5.73
C MET A 357 -3.60 1.99 -6.80
N GLU A 358 -3.44 3.18 -7.37
CA GLU A 358 -2.34 3.48 -8.31
C GLU A 358 -0.96 3.39 -7.63
N THR A 359 -0.94 3.57 -6.32
CA THR A 359 0.26 3.67 -5.47
C THR A 359 0.50 2.41 -4.62
N GLY A 360 -0.15 1.29 -4.97
CA GLY A 360 -0.04 -0.01 -4.30
C GLY A 360 1.20 -0.81 -4.72
N TRP A 361 1.01 -2.08 -5.10
CA TRP A 361 2.12 -2.97 -5.50
C TRP A 361 2.97 -2.47 -6.67
N ASN A 362 2.41 -1.66 -7.57
CA ASN A 362 3.19 -1.06 -8.65
C ASN A 362 4.34 -0.18 -8.13
N TYR A 363 4.18 0.47 -6.98
CA TYR A 363 5.22 1.31 -6.39
C TYR A 363 6.33 0.49 -5.74
N ILE A 364 6.02 -0.74 -5.32
CA ILE A 364 7.03 -1.73 -4.92
C ILE A 364 7.93 -2.06 -6.11
N ASP A 365 7.31 -2.42 -7.24
CA ASP A 365 8.03 -2.82 -8.46
C ASP A 365 8.84 -1.67 -9.08
N GLN A 366 8.30 -0.45 -9.02
CA GLN A 366 8.94 0.76 -9.55
C GLN A 366 9.93 1.42 -8.57
N GLU A 367 10.07 0.88 -7.35
CA GLU A 367 10.82 1.50 -6.26
C GLU A 367 10.46 2.98 -6.05
N LYS A 368 9.16 3.29 -6.02
CA LYS A 368 8.62 4.63 -5.78
C LYS A 368 7.91 4.71 -4.42
N ILE A 369 7.79 5.91 -3.91
CA ILE A 369 6.97 6.25 -2.74
C ILE A 369 6.26 7.57 -2.99
N ILE A 370 5.03 7.71 -2.54
CA ILE A 370 4.29 8.98 -2.57
C ILE A 370 4.16 9.56 -1.16
N ILE A 371 4.38 10.87 -1.06
CA ILE A 371 4.08 11.67 0.13
C ILE A 371 2.96 12.61 -0.23
N TYR A 372 1.89 12.65 0.55
CA TYR A 372 0.73 13.49 0.25
C TYR A 372 0.07 14.04 1.51
N GLY A 373 -0.82 15.01 1.38
CA GLY A 373 -1.59 15.56 2.51
C GLY A 373 -1.18 17.00 2.83
N ALA A 374 -0.87 17.29 4.10
CA ALA A 374 -0.43 18.63 4.54
C ALA A 374 1.01 18.95 4.09
N ILE A 375 1.19 19.02 2.77
CA ILE A 375 2.40 19.46 2.09
C ILE A 375 2.05 20.60 1.11
N ALA A 376 3.05 21.38 0.74
CA ALA A 376 2.90 22.45 -0.25
C ALA A 376 2.52 21.87 -1.62
N GLU A 377 1.65 22.58 -2.35
CA GLU A 377 1.42 22.28 -3.77
C GLU A 377 2.74 22.47 -4.52
N THR A 378 3.31 21.38 -5.04
CA THR A 378 4.37 21.47 -6.02
C THR A 378 3.73 21.77 -7.37
N SER A 379 4.21 22.79 -8.09
CA SER A 379 3.87 22.93 -9.51
C SER A 379 4.23 21.63 -10.22
N ASN A 380 3.25 21.03 -10.91
CA ASN A 380 3.31 19.71 -11.57
C ASN A 380 4.41 19.54 -12.64
N ASP A 381 5.41 20.40 -12.71
CA ASP A 381 6.42 20.48 -13.77
C ASP A 381 7.46 19.34 -13.73
N GLY A 382 7.27 18.31 -12.91
CA GLY A 382 8.15 17.14 -12.85
C GLY A 382 7.45 15.81 -12.59
N ASN A 383 6.11 15.79 -12.59
CA ASN A 383 5.32 14.57 -12.46
C ASN A 383 4.54 14.32 -13.76
N GLU A 384 5.20 14.51 -14.91
CA GLU A 384 4.80 13.79 -16.11
C GLU A 384 5.02 12.32 -15.80
N THR A 385 3.93 11.60 -15.56
CA THR A 385 3.88 10.18 -15.90
C THR A 385 4.47 10.07 -17.30
N ASP A 386 5.59 9.39 -17.44
CA ASP A 386 6.15 8.98 -18.73
C ASP A 386 5.09 8.12 -19.44
N GLU A 387 4.10 8.76 -20.04
CA GLU A 387 3.36 8.18 -21.14
C GLU A 387 4.37 8.12 -22.27
N GLU A 388 4.87 6.91 -22.55
CA GLU A 388 5.63 6.61 -23.75
C GLU A 388 4.76 6.97 -24.96
N ASP A 389 4.85 8.22 -25.40
CA ASP A 389 4.41 8.68 -26.70
C ASP A 389 5.31 8.01 -27.73
N ASP A 390 4.81 6.92 -28.32
CA ASP A 390 5.35 6.28 -29.53
C ASP A 390 5.28 7.27 -30.70
N GLY A 391 6.17 8.26 -30.67
CA GLY A 391 6.41 9.22 -31.72
C GLY A 391 7.02 8.53 -32.93
N ASP A 392 6.16 8.19 -33.88
CA ASP A 392 6.50 7.79 -35.24
C ASP A 392 7.41 8.85 -35.89
N ALA A 393 8.71 8.57 -35.90
CA ALA A 393 9.70 9.34 -36.62
C ALA A 393 9.57 9.06 -38.13
N ALA A 394 8.79 9.89 -38.84
CA ALA A 394 8.82 9.97 -40.29
C ALA A 394 9.45 11.30 -40.74
N ASP A 395 10.70 11.15 -41.16
CA ASP A 395 11.57 11.98 -41.97
C ASP A 395 10.91 13.13 -42.77
N GLU A 396 11.43 14.34 -42.57
CA GLU A 396 11.24 15.51 -43.42
C GLU A 396 11.78 15.23 -44.83
N LYS A 397 11.09 15.70 -45.89
CA LYS A 397 11.56 16.83 -46.72
C LYS A 397 10.82 17.07 -48.05
N ASP A 398 10.77 18.37 -48.35
CA ASP A 398 10.76 19.06 -49.66
C ASP A 398 9.41 19.49 -50.28
N ASP A 399 9.21 20.81 -50.15
CA ASP A 399 9.07 21.82 -51.21
C ASP A 399 7.71 22.15 -51.87
N ASP A 400 7.41 23.45 -51.69
CA ASP A 400 6.89 24.45 -52.64
C ASP A 400 5.42 24.52 -53.07
N ASP A 401 4.85 25.70 -52.77
CA ASP A 401 3.97 26.56 -53.59
C ASP A 401 2.91 25.93 -54.51
N ASP A 402 1.62 26.28 -54.32
CA ASP A 402 0.97 27.39 -55.04
C ASP A 402 -0.57 27.34 -54.96
N SER A 403 -1.17 28.52 -54.86
CA SER A 403 -2.51 28.92 -55.37
C SER A 403 -3.80 28.13 -55.04
N GLY A 404 -4.74 28.81 -54.36
CA GLY A 404 -6.01 29.20 -54.98
C GLY A 404 -7.23 28.25 -54.95
N SER A 405 -8.35 28.85 -54.51
CA SER A 405 -9.74 28.68 -54.97
C SER A 405 -10.73 27.79 -54.21
N ASP A 406 -11.88 28.42 -53.98
CA ASP A 406 -13.19 27.97 -53.52
C ASP A 406 -13.71 26.64 -54.08
N CYS A 407 -14.49 25.89 -53.29
CA CYS A 407 -15.92 25.54 -53.55
C CYS A 407 -16.43 24.30 -52.76
N PHE A 408 -17.47 24.52 -51.95
CA PHE A 408 -18.82 23.89 -51.97
C PHE A 408 -19.07 22.36 -52.18
N ILE A 409 -20.06 21.86 -51.41
CA ILE A 409 -20.96 20.66 -51.53
C ILE A 409 -20.37 19.34 -50.94
N SER A 410 -20.90 18.70 -49.89
CA SER A 410 -22.22 18.13 -49.48
C SER A 410 -22.20 16.59 -49.47
N SER A 411 -22.80 16.04 -48.41
CA SER A 411 -23.53 14.76 -48.31
C SER A 411 -22.83 13.44 -48.71
N ALA A 412 -22.84 12.45 -47.82
CA ALA A 412 -23.85 11.39 -47.85
C ALA A 412 -23.62 10.35 -46.75
N ALA A 413 -24.72 9.97 -46.10
CA ALA A 413 -24.87 8.75 -45.33
C ALA A 413 -24.74 7.51 -46.23
N CYS A 414 -24.31 6.39 -45.67
CA CYS A 414 -24.69 5.08 -46.18
C CYS A 414 -24.76 4.05 -45.05
N ASP A 415 -26.00 3.69 -44.76
CA ASP A 415 -26.48 2.53 -44.03
C ASP A 415 -26.31 1.27 -44.90
N MET A 416 -25.99 0.10 -44.32
CA MET A 416 -26.61 -1.20 -44.65
C MET A 416 -25.96 -2.42 -43.97
N ASN A 417 -26.77 -3.07 -43.13
CA ASN A 417 -27.12 -4.51 -43.08
C ASN A 417 -26.07 -5.65 -43.14
N SER A 418 -26.08 -6.41 -42.04
CA SER A 418 -26.37 -7.85 -41.92
C SER A 418 -25.79 -8.85 -42.94
N VAL A 419 -24.94 -9.77 -42.46
CA VAL A 419 -24.85 -11.15 -42.97
C VAL A 419 -24.64 -12.15 -41.83
N ILE A 420 -25.62 -13.04 -41.68
CA ILE A 420 -25.55 -14.32 -40.97
C ILE A 420 -25.06 -15.37 -41.98
N LEU A 421 -24.12 -16.25 -41.60
CA LEU A 421 -24.02 -17.57 -42.23
C LEU A 421 -23.41 -18.63 -41.29
N MET A 422 -24.22 -19.68 -41.05
CA MET A 422 -23.83 -20.99 -40.52
C MET A 422 -23.07 -21.80 -41.56
N SER A 423 -22.10 -22.62 -41.12
CA SER A 423 -21.81 -23.93 -41.74
C SER A 423 -21.02 -24.87 -40.82
N SER A 424 -21.78 -25.72 -40.13
CA SER A 424 -21.65 -27.17 -39.94
C SER A 424 -20.37 -28.00 -40.25
N LEU A 425 -20.18 -29.00 -39.38
CA LEU A 425 -19.88 -30.44 -39.62
C LEU A 425 -18.43 -30.87 -39.92
N PHE A 426 -17.79 -31.53 -38.93
CA PHE A 426 -17.22 -32.88 -39.09
C PHE A 426 -17.09 -33.57 -37.72
N GLY A 427 -17.74 -34.73 -37.58
CA GLY A 427 -17.57 -35.64 -36.44
C GLY A 427 -16.63 -36.79 -36.80
N VAL A 428 -15.95 -37.34 -35.78
CA VAL A 428 -15.43 -38.71 -35.78
C VAL A 428 -15.71 -39.31 -34.40
N ALA A 429 -16.30 -40.50 -34.43
CA ALA A 429 -16.77 -41.26 -33.29
C ALA A 429 -15.77 -42.33 -32.82
N LEU A 430 -15.88 -42.66 -31.52
CA LEU A 430 -15.69 -43.94 -30.84
C LEU A 430 -14.44 -44.80 -31.12
N ILE A 431 -13.69 -45.11 -30.05
CA ILE A 431 -13.45 -46.51 -29.60
C ILE A 431 -13.52 -46.58 -28.07
N THR A 432 -14.45 -47.40 -27.58
CA THR A 432 -14.57 -47.95 -26.23
C THR A 432 -13.66 -49.17 -26.07
N SER A 433 -12.98 -49.31 -24.92
CA SER A 433 -12.70 -50.64 -24.37
C SER A 433 -12.65 -50.61 -22.85
N VAL A 434 -13.69 -51.18 -22.27
CA VAL A 434 -13.79 -51.68 -20.89
C VAL A 434 -12.83 -52.86 -20.73
N PHE A 435 -12.06 -52.90 -19.64
CA PHE A 435 -11.57 -54.17 -19.09
C PHE A 435 -11.91 -54.28 -17.61
N THR A 436 -12.53 -55.40 -17.31
CA THR A 436 -13.06 -55.87 -16.05
C THR A 436 -11.99 -56.36 -15.09
N GLY A 437 -12.09 -55.97 -13.82
CA GLY A 437 -12.33 -56.94 -12.74
C GLY A 437 -11.16 -57.52 -11.92
N ARG A 438 -11.34 -57.35 -10.59
CA ARG A 438 -11.15 -58.29 -9.47
C ARG A 438 -9.78 -58.45 -8.76
N LYS A 439 -9.87 -58.12 -7.46
CA LYS A 439 -9.41 -58.84 -6.25
C LYS A 439 -7.91 -59.18 -6.12
N LYS A 440 -7.26 -58.50 -5.17
CA LYS A 440 -7.03 -59.05 -3.82
C LYS A 440 -6.96 -57.92 -2.81
#